data_AF-A0A8J6QTV8-F1
#
_entry.id   AF-A0A8J6QTV8-F1
#
_cell.length_a   1.000
_cell.length_b   1.000
_cell.length_c   1.000
_cell.angle_alpha   90.00
_cell.angle_beta   90.00
_cell.angle_gamma   90.00
#
_symmetry.space_group_name_H-M   'P 1'
#
loop_
_entity.id
_entity.type
_entity.pdbx_description
1 polymer ?
#
loop_
_entity_poly.entity_id
_entity_poly.type
_entity_poly.pdbx_seq_one_letter_code
_entity_poly.pdbx_strand_id
1 'polypeptide(L)' 'MKLHQDIGNQAIQDVLTVHPQIGTILEKFDIGCVTCRVGICLLKDVVTIHALGEEVEAQIEQEINDYLTPA' A
#
# COMPACT_ATOMS: atom_id res chain seq x y z
N MET A 1 -9.27 -4.38 -0.42
CA MET A 1 -8.48 -4.23 0.82
C MET A 1 -9.24 -3.45 1.89
N LYS A 2 -9.06 -3.79 3.17
CA LYS A 2 -9.56 -3.10 4.36
C LYS A 2 -8.38 -2.64 5.22
N LEU A 3 -7.86 -1.45 4.90
CA LEU A 3 -6.74 -0.86 5.62
C LEU A 3 -7.21 0.04 6.77
N HIS A 4 -6.52 -0.01 7.90
CA HIS A 4 -6.79 0.85 9.05
C HIS A 4 -6.54 2.33 8.75
N GLN A 5 -7.14 3.21 9.57
CA GLN A 5 -6.94 4.67 9.51
C GLN A 5 -7.27 5.30 8.15
N ASP A 6 -8.14 4.64 7.36
CA ASP A 6 -8.55 5.06 6.01
C ASP A 6 -7.40 5.24 5.00
N ILE A 7 -6.21 4.71 5.31
CA ILE A 7 -4.99 4.96 4.53
C ILE A 7 -5.08 4.43 3.10
N GLY A 8 -5.92 3.42 2.87
CA GLY A 8 -6.20 2.87 1.54
C GLY A 8 -6.87 3.86 0.58
N ASN A 9 -7.55 4.88 1.11
CA ASN A 9 -8.22 5.93 0.34
C ASN A 9 -7.38 7.22 0.23
N GLN A 10 -6.13 7.21 0.68
CA GLN A 10 -5.20 8.32 0.55
C GLN A 10 -4.28 8.15 -0.66
N ALA A 11 -3.79 9.26 -1.20
CA ALA A 11 -2.82 9.24 -2.29
C ALA A 11 -1.52 8.56 -1.82
N ILE A 12 -0.99 7.68 -2.66
CA ILE A 12 0.19 6.88 -2.32
C ILE A 12 1.40 7.74 -1.93
N GLN A 13 1.62 8.90 -2.56
CA GLN A 13 2.72 9.79 -2.15
C GLN A 13 2.55 10.36 -0.73
N ASP A 14 1.33 10.75 -0.37
CA ASP A 14 1.04 11.27 0.97
C ASP A 14 1.25 10.16 2.02
N VAL A 15 0.76 8.96 1.71
CA VAL A 15 0.96 7.77 2.55
C VAL A 15 2.45 7.47 2.75
N LEU A 16 3.24 7.42 1.67
CA LEU A 16 4.67 7.10 1.75
C LEU A 16 5.48 8.20 2.44
N THR A 17 5.02 9.45 2.39
CA THR A 17 5.64 10.57 3.11
C THR A 17 5.48 10.42 4.63
N VAL A 18 4.29 10.01 5.09
CA VAL A 18 4.00 9.83 6.52
C VAL A 18 4.46 8.46 7.03
N HIS A 19 4.37 7.44 6.18
CA HIS A 19 4.63 6.03 6.51
C HIS A 19 5.58 5.40 5.49
N PRO A 20 6.89 5.76 5.48
CA PRO A 20 7.85 5.22 4.53
C PRO A 20 7.98 3.69 4.61
N GLN A 21 7.70 3.09 5.76
CA GLN A 21 7.67 1.64 5.94
C GLN A 21 6.64 0.93 5.04
N ILE A 22 5.53 1.58 4.68
CA ILE A 22 4.56 1.03 3.73
C ILE A 22 5.22 0.88 2.35
N GLY A 23 6.12 1.78 1.97
CA GLY A 23 6.93 1.64 0.75
C GLY A 23 7.79 0.39 0.78
N THR A 24 8.49 0.14 1.89
CA THR A 24 9.28 -1.07 2.10
C THR A 24 8.42 -2.34 2.02
N ILE A 25 7.19 -2.32 2.54
CA ILE A 25 6.26 -3.46 2.44
C ILE A 25 5.91 -3.71 0.98
N LEU A 26 5.50 -2.67 0.24
CA LEU A 26 5.13 -2.77 -1.17
C LEU A 26 6.29 -3.27 -2.06
N GLU A 27 7.52 -2.82 -1.80
CA GLU A 27 8.71 -3.27 -2.53
C GLU A 27 8.96 -4.78 -2.43
N LYS A 28 8.58 -5.44 -1.32
CA LYS A 28 8.69 -6.90 -1.18
C LYS A 28 7.85 -7.67 -2.20
N PHE A 29 6.80 -7.03 -2.71
CA PHE A 29 5.86 -7.60 -3.68
C PHE A 29 6.07 -7.00 -5.08
N ASP A 30 7.24 -6.40 -5.34
CA ASP A 30 7.58 -5.71 -6.60
C ASP A 30 6.60 -4.56 -6.95
N ILE A 31 5.89 -4.01 -5.97
CA ILE A 31 5.03 -2.83 -6.15
C ILE A 31 5.86 -1.57 -5.89
N GLY A 32 6.34 -0.95 -6.97
CA GLY A 32 7.00 0.35 -6.94
C GLY A 32 6.14 1.46 -7.54
N CYS A 33 5.93 2.57 -6.83
CA CYS A 33 5.22 3.75 -7.37
C CYS A 33 6.10 4.64 -8.27
N VAL A 34 7.11 4.07 -8.96
CA VAL A 34 8.00 4.84 -9.86
C VAL A 34 7.36 5.10 -11.23
N THR A 35 6.31 4.36 -11.59
CA THR A 35 5.62 4.49 -12.89
C THR A 35 4.52 5.55 -12.87
N CYS A 36 3.90 5.80 -11.71
CA CYS A 36 2.92 6.87 -11.53
C CYS A 36 3.64 8.18 -11.21
N ARG A 37 4.13 8.89 -12.23
CA ARG A 37 4.88 10.16 -12.10
C ARG A 37 4.16 11.27 -11.29
N VAL A 38 2.88 11.09 -10.97
CA VAL A 38 2.02 12.02 -10.24
C VAL A 38 1.72 11.54 -8.81
N GLY A 39 1.73 10.22 -8.57
CA GLY A 39 1.50 9.61 -7.24
C GLY A 39 0.16 9.92 -6.57
N ILE A 40 -0.85 10.26 -7.37
CA ILE A 40 -2.22 10.57 -6.90
C ILE A 40 -3.10 9.33 -6.78
N CYS A 41 -2.63 8.17 -7.25
CA CYS A 41 -3.37 6.92 -7.12
C CYS A 41 -3.56 6.59 -5.65
N LEU A 42 -4.73 6.06 -5.31
CA LEU A 42 -5.01 5.61 -3.95
C LEU A 42 -4.15 4.38 -3.64
N LEU A 43 -3.66 4.25 -2.41
CA LEU A 43 -2.85 3.08 -2.00
C LEU A 43 -3.53 1.76 -2.36
N LYS A 44 -4.83 1.61 -2.07
CA LYS A 44 -5.57 0.38 -2.38
C LYS A 44 -5.60 0.09 -3.89
N ASP A 45 -5.72 1.14 -4.71
CA ASP A 45 -5.82 1.00 -6.16
C ASP A 45 -4.44 0.66 -6.75
N VAL A 46 -3.36 1.21 -6.19
CA VAL A 46 -1.98 0.86 -6.55
C VAL A 46 -1.76 -0.64 -6.36
N VAL A 47 -2.20 -1.22 -5.25
CA VAL A 47 -2.06 -2.66 -5.00
C VAL A 47 -2.92 -3.46 -5.99
N THR A 48 -4.20 -3.11 -6.16
CA THR A 48 -5.12 -3.87 -7.03
C THR A 48 -4.75 -3.83 -8.51
N ILE A 49 -4.22 -2.73 -9.04
CA ILE A 49 -3.85 -2.63 -10.48
C ILE A 49 -2.68 -3.56 -10.85
N HIS A 50 -1.83 -3.95 -9.90
CA HIS A 50 -0.75 -4.90 -10.15
C HIS A 50 -1.23 -6.36 -10.23
N ALA A 51 -2.52 -6.61 -9.95
CA ALA A 51 -3.21 -7.88 -10.16
C ALA A 51 -2.44 -9.10 -9.63
N LEU A 52 -1.86 -8.96 -8.43
CA LEU A 52 -1.03 -10.00 -7.80
C LEU A 52 -1.83 -11.23 -7.33
N GLY A 53 -3.16 -11.14 -7.35
CA GLY A 53 -4.09 -12.17 -6.86
C GLY A 53 -4.52 -11.94 -5.41
N GLU A 54 -5.69 -12.47 -5.04
CA GLU A 54 -6.34 -12.19 -3.75
C GLU A 54 -5.49 -12.58 -2.54
N GLU A 55 -4.72 -13.66 -2.63
CA GLU A 55 -3.83 -14.12 -1.56
C GLU A 55 -2.72 -13.11 -1.26
N VAL A 56 -2.08 -12.58 -2.31
CA VAL A 56 -1.01 -11.59 -2.16
C VAL A 56 -1.57 -10.26 -1.67
N GLU A 57 -2.73 -9.84 -2.16
CA GLU A 57 -3.40 -8.63 -1.64
C GLU A 57 -3.74 -8.75 -0.15
N ALA A 58 -4.16 -9.94 0.30
CA ALA A 58 -4.43 -10.19 1.72
C ALA A 58 -3.16 -10.14 2.57
N GLN A 59 -2.03 -10.65 2.07
CA GLN A 59 -0.73 -10.55 2.75
C GLN A 59 -0.27 -9.08 2.89
N ILE A 60 -0.41 -8.30 1.81
CA ILE A 60 -0.09 -6.86 1.84
C ILE A 60 -0.99 -6.11 2.84
N GLU A 61 -2.30 -6.41 2.81
CA GLU A 61 -3.26 -5.83 3.77
C GLU A 61 -2.87 -6.13 5.22
N GLN A 62 -2.52 -7.37 5.51
CA GLN A 62 -2.11 -7.79 6.84
C GLN A 62 -0.82 -7.08 7.28
N GLU A 63 0.23 -7.07 6.46
CA GLU A 63 1.49 -6.41 6.82
C GLU A 63 1.33 -4.91 7.08
N ILE A 64 0.51 -4.22 6.27
CA ILE A 64 0.23 -2.80 6.46
C ILE A 64 -0.56 -2.58 7.76
N ASN A 65 -1.58 -3.39 8.02
CA ASN A 65 -2.38 -3.26 9.24
C ASN A 65 -1.57 -3.57 10.51
N ASP A 66 -0.72 -4.59 10.48
CA ASP A 66 0.18 -4.94 11.59
C ASP A 66 1.16 -3.78 11.89
N TYR A 67 1.66 -3.11 10.85
CA TYR A 67 2.49 -1.90 11.01
C TYR A 67 1.70 -0.72 11.62
N LEU A 68 0.44 -0.51 11.20
CA LEU A 68 -0.39 0.61 11.66
C LEU A 68 -0.94 0.43 13.06
N THR A 69 -1.08 -0.82 13.50
CA THR A 69 -1.54 -1.19 14.84
C THR A 69 -0.60 -2.22 15.46
N PRO A 70 0.61 -1.82 15.88
CA PRO A 70 1.52 -2.70 16.61
C PRO A 70 0.86 -3.12 17.93
N ALA A 71 0.96 -4.41 18.27
CA ALA A 71 0.44 -4.96 19.52
C ALA A 71 1.11 -4.37 20.77
#